data_AF-W0F9D8-F1
#
_entry.id   AF-W0F9D8-F1
#
_cell.length_a   1.000
_cell.length_b   1.000
_cell.length_c   1.000
_cell.angle_alpha   90.00
_cell.angle_beta   90.00
_cell.angle_gamma   90.00
#
_symmetry.space_group_name_H-M   'P 1'
#
loop_
_entity.id
_entity.type
_entity.pdbx_description
1 polymer ?
#
loop_
_entity_poly.entity_id
_entity_poly.type
_entity_poly.pdbx_seq_one_letter_code
_entity_poly.pdbx_strand_id
1 'polypeptide(L)'
;MKKKFLMPLIAVAATVVTLASCMKTNQSTACTNGLTLTQDRAVIDAFLQTSGQASQYQFDDQAGAYYGVSSPALIPGAGANTPSADSFVAFHFETHLLDGTLIDSATTQSGSHKLSEYAAQGYPLGVYYALTKITNGGSISIIIPSSNAYGCNTGTNLPANSQLIYTFQLKGMASSSF
;
A
#
# COMPACT_ATOMS: atom_id res chain seq x y z
N MET A 1 -78.48 -41.16 17.99
CA MET A 1 -79.09 -39.90 18.50
C MET A 1 -78.00 -38.84 18.64
N LYS A 2 -78.27 -37.64 18.09
CA LYS A 2 -77.65 -36.32 18.36
C LYS A 2 -76.18 -36.12 17.92
N LYS A 3 -75.78 -35.04 17.24
CA LYS A 3 -76.37 -34.09 16.27
C LYS A 3 -75.14 -33.28 15.82
N LYS A 4 -74.89 -33.15 14.52
CA LYS A 4 -73.88 -32.22 13.97
C LYS A 4 -74.35 -30.79 14.20
N PHE A 5 -73.45 -29.88 14.58
CA PHE A 5 -73.69 -28.44 14.49
C PHE A 5 -72.41 -27.73 14.02
N LEU A 6 -72.60 -26.85 13.03
CA LEU A 6 -71.61 -26.03 12.33
C LEU A 6 -71.17 -24.79 13.16
N MET A 7 -69.92 -24.35 12.93
CA MET A 7 -69.29 -22.99 12.85
C MET A 7 -70.03 -21.73 13.41
N PRO A 8 -69.34 -20.65 13.87
CA PRO A 8 -68.30 -19.94 13.07
C PRO A 8 -67.14 -19.21 13.81
N LEU A 9 -66.10 -18.87 13.02
CA LEU A 9 -65.33 -17.61 12.92
C LEU A 9 -64.95 -16.83 14.21
N ILE A 10 -63.65 -16.64 14.48
CA ILE A 10 -62.98 -15.33 14.67
C ILE A 10 -61.47 -15.55 14.76
N ALA A 11 -60.77 -14.88 13.85
CA ALA A 11 -59.33 -14.82 13.74
C ALA A 11 -58.76 -13.75 14.68
N VAL A 12 -57.69 -14.06 15.42
CA VAL A 12 -56.57 -13.14 15.69
C VAL A 12 -55.32 -13.99 15.89
N ALA A 13 -54.60 -14.25 14.80
CA ALA A 13 -53.21 -14.68 14.89
C ALA A 13 -52.39 -13.45 15.29
N ALA A 14 -52.04 -13.34 16.58
CA ALA A 14 -51.07 -12.36 17.04
C ALA A 14 -49.67 -12.87 16.70
N THR A 15 -49.31 -12.84 15.42
CA THR A 15 -47.91 -12.95 14.99
C THR A 15 -47.19 -11.71 15.50
N VAL A 16 -46.48 -11.86 16.61
CA VAL A 16 -45.48 -10.89 17.07
C VAL A 16 -44.37 -10.85 16.03
N VAL A 17 -44.50 -9.95 15.05
CA VAL A 17 -43.42 -9.58 14.16
C VAL A 17 -42.46 -8.74 14.99
N THR A 18 -41.50 -9.38 15.64
CA THR A 18 -40.33 -8.67 16.15
C THR A 18 -39.54 -8.20 14.94
N LEU A 19 -39.76 -6.95 14.51
CA LEU A 19 -38.79 -6.27 13.67
C LEU A 19 -37.52 -6.12 14.51
N ALA A 20 -36.62 -7.09 14.39
CA ALA A 20 -35.22 -6.89 14.69
C ALA A 20 -34.73 -5.83 13.70
N SER A 21 -34.95 -4.57 14.05
CA SER A 21 -34.21 -3.45 13.49
C SER A 21 -32.76 -3.68 13.90
N CYS A 22 -32.03 -4.41 13.04
CA CYS A 22 -30.60 -4.27 12.98
C CYS A 22 -30.34 -2.83 12.56
N MET A 23 -30.30 -1.92 13.55
CA MET A 23 -29.57 -0.69 13.37
C MET A 23 -28.18 -1.13 12.91
N LYS A 24 -27.81 -0.77 11.67
CA LYS A 24 -26.39 -0.69 11.30
C LYS A 24 -25.80 0.26 12.33
N THR A 25 -25.28 -0.32 13.40
CA THR A 25 -24.43 0.38 14.32
C THR A 25 -23.27 0.77 13.44
N ASN A 26 -23.12 2.08 13.19
CA ASN A 26 -21.91 2.64 12.64
C ASN A 26 -20.81 2.47 13.69
N GLN A 27 -20.49 1.22 14.00
CA GLN A 27 -19.22 0.90 14.58
C GLN A 27 -18.26 1.18 13.44
N SER A 28 -17.60 2.34 13.53
CA SER A 28 -16.29 2.50 12.93
C SER A 28 -15.48 1.32 13.44
N THR A 29 -15.47 0.25 12.65
CA THR A 29 -14.69 -0.92 12.92
C THR A 29 -13.27 -0.41 12.80
N ALA A 30 -12.51 -0.45 13.90
CA ALA A 30 -11.11 -0.06 13.86
C ALA A 30 -10.46 -0.74 12.65
N CYS A 31 -9.76 0.04 11.84
CA CYS A 31 -9.15 -0.40 10.60
C CYS A 31 -8.37 -1.69 10.86
N THR A 32 -8.84 -2.81 10.29
CA THR A 32 -8.13 -4.08 10.36
C THR A 32 -7.61 -4.39 8.97
N ASN A 33 -6.29 -4.52 8.86
CA ASN A 33 -5.65 -4.83 7.58
C ASN A 33 -6.20 -6.15 7.03
N GLY A 34 -6.72 -6.13 5.81
CA GLY A 34 -7.41 -7.25 5.20
C GLY A 34 -6.48 -8.31 4.61
N LEU A 35 -5.20 -7.98 4.42
CA LEU A 35 -4.20 -8.87 3.85
C LEU A 35 -2.98 -9.01 4.76
N THR A 36 -2.53 -10.25 4.95
CA THR A 36 -1.20 -10.55 5.49
C THR A 36 -0.12 -10.31 4.43
N LEU A 37 1.14 -10.18 4.85
CA LEU A 37 2.27 -10.07 3.92
C LEU A 37 2.32 -11.23 2.91
N THR A 38 2.03 -12.46 3.35
CA THR A 38 1.97 -13.62 2.45
C THR A 38 0.89 -13.47 1.38
N GLN A 39 -0.28 -12.93 1.74
CA GLN A 39 -1.37 -12.71 0.78
C GLN A 39 -1.05 -11.55 -0.17
N ASP A 40 -0.49 -10.45 0.32
CA ASP A 40 -0.01 -9.36 -0.55
C ASP A 40 1.02 -9.87 -1.56
N ARG A 41 2.00 -10.65 -1.10
CA ARG A 41 3.04 -11.22 -1.95
C ARG A 41 2.44 -12.12 -3.04
N ALA A 42 1.46 -12.96 -2.71
CA ALA A 42 0.77 -13.77 -3.70
C ALA A 42 0.07 -12.93 -4.79
N VAL A 43 -0.52 -11.79 -4.42
CA VAL A 43 -1.12 -10.84 -5.38
C VAL A 43 -0.06 -10.21 -6.27
N ILE A 44 1.06 -9.75 -5.68
CA ILE A 44 2.15 -9.13 -6.43
C ILE A 44 2.83 -10.14 -7.36
N ASP A 45 3.11 -11.35 -6.88
CA ASP A 45 3.72 -12.42 -7.68
C ASP A 45 2.83 -12.78 -8.88
N ALA A 46 1.51 -12.87 -8.68
CA ALA A 46 0.56 -13.10 -9.77
C ALA A 46 0.58 -11.94 -10.78
N PHE A 47 0.56 -10.70 -10.30
CA PHE A 47 0.69 -9.52 -11.17
C PHE A 47 1.98 -9.59 -12.00
N LEU A 48 3.14 -9.78 -11.36
CA LEU A 48 4.44 -9.86 -12.02
C LEU A 48 4.54 -11.00 -13.04
N GLN A 49 3.90 -12.14 -12.76
CA GLN A 49 3.81 -13.25 -13.72
C GLN A 49 2.96 -12.86 -14.94
N THR A 50 1.78 -12.30 -14.72
CA THR A 50 0.85 -11.93 -15.80
C THR A 50 1.36 -10.76 -16.64
N SER A 51 2.13 -9.83 -16.06
CA SER A 51 2.74 -8.71 -16.77
C SER A 51 4.07 -9.07 -17.46
N GLY A 52 4.61 -10.27 -17.23
CA GLY A 52 5.91 -10.70 -17.76
C GLY A 52 7.12 -10.04 -17.07
N GLN A 53 6.92 -9.48 -15.87
CA GLN A 53 7.95 -8.75 -15.11
C GLN A 53 8.55 -9.56 -13.95
N ALA A 54 8.18 -10.84 -13.81
CA ALA A 54 8.65 -11.69 -12.72
C ALA A 54 10.20 -11.77 -12.59
N SER A 55 10.94 -11.64 -13.69
CA SER A 55 12.42 -11.62 -13.66
C SER A 55 13.02 -10.25 -13.31
N GLN A 56 12.21 -9.19 -13.31
CA GLN A 56 12.67 -7.82 -13.07
C GLN A 56 12.63 -7.44 -11.59
N TYR A 57 11.80 -8.11 -10.79
CA TYR A 57 11.59 -7.79 -9.39
C TYR A 57 11.97 -8.96 -8.49
N GLN A 58 12.56 -8.64 -7.33
CA GLN A 58 12.83 -9.60 -6.27
C GLN A 58 12.34 -9.06 -4.94
N PHE A 59 11.80 -9.93 -4.08
CA PHE A 59 11.38 -9.54 -2.75
C PHE A 59 12.59 -9.43 -1.82
N ASP A 60 12.66 -8.35 -1.05
CA ASP A 60 13.66 -8.12 -0.02
C ASP A 60 12.98 -8.04 1.34
N ASP A 61 13.27 -9.00 2.23
CA ASP A 61 12.69 -9.08 3.56
C ASP A 61 13.07 -7.89 4.46
N GLN A 62 14.24 -7.28 4.26
CA GLN A 62 14.67 -6.10 5.05
C GLN A 62 13.91 -4.85 4.63
N ALA A 63 13.65 -4.71 3.33
CA ALA A 63 12.84 -3.63 2.80
C ALA A 63 11.33 -3.85 3.02
N GLY A 64 10.93 -5.12 3.19
CA GLY A 64 9.53 -5.53 3.19
C GLY A 64 8.85 -5.21 1.85
N ALA A 65 9.59 -5.24 0.74
CA ALA A 65 9.12 -4.79 -0.56
C ALA A 65 9.81 -5.56 -1.70
N TYR A 66 9.17 -5.58 -2.86
CA TYR A 66 9.81 -5.99 -4.10
C TYR A 66 10.63 -4.83 -4.65
N TYR A 67 11.85 -5.08 -5.08
CA TYR A 67 12.67 -4.09 -5.77
C TYR A 67 12.98 -4.55 -7.19
N GLY A 68 12.79 -3.64 -8.14
CA GLY A 68 13.12 -3.83 -9.54
C GLY A 68 14.15 -2.80 -9.98
N VAL A 69 15.19 -3.27 -10.66
CA VAL A 69 16.29 -2.39 -11.09
C VAL A 69 15.86 -1.63 -12.34
N SER A 70 15.80 -0.30 -12.26
CA SER A 70 15.76 0.57 -13.43
C SER A 70 17.03 1.42 -13.54
N SER A 71 17.27 1.91 -14.74
CA SER A 71 18.59 2.33 -15.25
C SER A 71 19.02 3.75 -14.81
N PRO A 72 20.32 4.01 -14.66
CA PRO A 72 21.35 3.11 -14.18
C PRO A 72 21.37 3.16 -12.65
N ALA A 73 20.86 2.13 -12.00
CA ALA A 73 21.22 1.79 -10.63
C ALA A 73 22.02 0.48 -10.64
N LEU A 74 22.90 0.31 -9.65
CA LEU A 74 23.86 -0.79 -9.44
C LEU A 74 25.28 -0.55 -10.01
N ILE A 75 26.10 0.23 -9.29
CA ILE A 75 27.52 -0.13 -9.18
C ILE A 75 27.69 -0.78 -7.80
N PRO A 76 27.88 -2.11 -7.72
CA PRO A 76 28.33 -2.75 -6.49
C PRO A 76 29.59 -2.05 -5.97
N GLY A 77 29.58 -1.57 -4.72
CA GLY A 77 30.70 -0.84 -4.12
C GLY A 77 30.64 0.69 -4.20
N ALA A 78 29.53 1.28 -4.67
CA ALA A 78 29.35 2.74 -4.76
C ALA A 78 29.09 3.46 -3.42
N GLY A 79 29.71 3.02 -2.32
CA GLY A 79 29.50 3.52 -0.94
C GLY A 79 29.72 5.03 -0.71
N ALA A 80 29.98 5.82 -1.76
CA ALA A 80 30.09 7.29 -1.74
C ALA A 80 29.05 8.03 -2.63
N ASN A 81 28.31 7.34 -3.51
CA ASN A 81 27.41 7.97 -4.49
C ASN A 81 25.91 7.70 -4.27
N THR A 82 25.56 6.98 -3.20
CA THR A 82 24.18 6.74 -2.80
C THR A 82 23.84 7.56 -1.55
N PRO A 83 22.59 8.02 -1.39
CA PRO A 83 22.15 8.70 -0.19
C PRO A 83 22.38 7.87 1.08
N SER A 84 22.95 8.52 2.10
CA SER A 84 22.98 8.01 3.48
C SER A 84 21.76 8.50 4.25
N ALA A 85 21.57 8.01 5.48
CA ALA A 85 20.52 8.48 6.39
C ALA A 85 20.53 10.01 6.62
N ASP A 86 21.71 10.65 6.58
CA ASP A 86 21.90 12.09 6.79
C ASP A 86 21.92 12.91 5.49
N SER A 87 21.79 12.26 4.34
CA SER A 87 21.77 12.95 3.06
C SER A 87 20.45 13.69 2.87
N PHE A 88 20.52 14.97 2.51
CA PHE A 88 19.37 15.68 1.97
C PHE A 88 19.14 15.21 0.54
N VAL A 89 17.95 14.70 0.24
CA VAL A 89 17.65 14.11 -1.06
C VAL A 89 16.66 14.96 -1.85
N ALA A 90 16.88 15.05 -3.16
CA ALA A 90 15.93 15.58 -4.12
C ALA A 90 15.50 14.44 -5.04
N PHE A 91 14.21 14.19 -5.15
CA PHE A 91 13.70 13.12 -6.01
C PHE A 91 12.33 13.45 -6.56
N HIS A 92 12.04 12.88 -7.72
CA HIS A 92 10.68 12.77 -8.22
C HIS A 92 10.16 11.37 -7.91
N PHE A 93 8.88 11.25 -7.56
CA PHE A 93 8.24 9.96 -7.46
C PHE A 93 6.85 9.95 -8.08
N GLU A 94 6.46 8.76 -8.49
CA GLU A 94 5.09 8.42 -8.87
C GLU A 94 4.66 7.16 -8.11
N THR A 95 3.40 7.12 -7.70
CA THR A 95 2.79 5.96 -7.05
C THR A 95 1.61 5.50 -7.89
N HIS A 96 1.62 4.22 -8.25
CA HIS A 96 0.56 3.59 -9.02
C HIS A 96 -0.04 2.40 -8.27
N LEU A 97 -1.31 2.12 -8.53
CA LEU A 97 -1.90 0.80 -8.26
C LEU A 97 -1.35 -0.22 -9.26
N LEU A 98 -1.51 -1.52 -8.93
CA LEU A 98 -1.09 -2.61 -9.84
C LEU A 98 -1.81 -2.59 -11.20
N ASP A 99 -2.98 -1.94 -11.29
CA ASP A 99 -3.71 -1.75 -12.55
C ASP A 99 -3.18 -0.58 -13.41
N GLY A 100 -2.17 0.14 -12.93
CA GLY A 100 -1.58 1.30 -13.61
C GLY A 100 -2.24 2.64 -13.28
N THR A 101 -3.22 2.70 -12.38
CA THR A 101 -3.82 3.97 -11.93
C THR A 101 -2.80 4.79 -11.15
N LEU A 102 -2.48 5.99 -11.61
CA LEU A 102 -1.67 6.97 -10.87
C LEU A 102 -2.47 7.52 -9.69
N ILE A 103 -1.95 7.36 -8.47
CA ILE A 103 -2.62 7.83 -7.24
C ILE A 103 -1.90 9.00 -6.57
N ASP A 104 -0.60 9.14 -6.80
CA ASP A 104 0.21 10.24 -6.26
C ASP A 104 1.44 10.49 -7.14
N SER A 105 1.86 11.75 -7.23
CA SER A 105 3.10 12.16 -7.87
C SER A 105 3.58 13.47 -7.25
N ALA A 106 4.84 13.51 -6.85
CA ALA A 106 5.44 14.75 -6.35
C ALA A 106 6.93 14.82 -6.64
N THR A 107 7.45 16.03 -6.56
CA THR A 107 8.89 16.30 -6.62
C THR A 107 9.32 16.93 -5.32
N THR A 108 10.20 16.23 -4.61
CA THR A 108 10.90 16.81 -3.46
C THR A 108 12.13 17.58 -3.95
N GLN A 109 12.22 18.85 -3.56
CA GLN A 109 13.40 19.68 -3.82
C GLN A 109 14.52 19.42 -2.80
N SER A 110 15.76 19.59 -3.25
CA SER A 110 16.97 19.41 -2.43
C SER A 110 16.93 20.31 -1.19
N GLY A 111 17.36 19.76 -0.04
CA GLY A 111 17.47 20.52 1.22
C GLY A 111 16.21 20.55 2.09
N SER A 112 15.13 19.87 1.68
CA SER A 112 13.87 19.86 2.47
C SER A 112 13.97 18.95 3.69
N HIS A 113 14.45 17.72 3.52
CA HIS A 113 14.50 16.70 4.57
C HIS A 113 15.70 15.78 4.39
N LYS A 114 16.23 15.28 5.51
CA LYS A 114 17.18 14.16 5.50
C LYS A 114 16.44 12.88 5.10
N LEU A 115 17.15 11.95 4.45
CA LEU A 115 16.54 10.69 4.02
C LEU A 115 15.91 9.91 5.19
N SER A 116 16.54 9.93 6.38
CA SER A 116 16.00 9.29 7.59
C SER A 116 14.68 9.89 8.10
N GLU A 117 14.34 11.13 7.73
CA GLU A 117 13.15 11.83 8.21
C GLU A 117 11.87 11.40 7.48
N TYR A 118 11.97 10.80 6.28
CA TYR A 118 10.79 10.40 5.50
C TYR A 118 9.96 9.33 6.20
N ALA A 119 10.59 8.38 6.90
CA ALA A 119 9.86 7.37 7.67
C ALA A 119 9.04 8.02 8.79
N ALA A 120 9.56 9.07 9.44
CA ALA A 120 8.84 9.83 10.46
C ALA A 120 7.67 10.66 9.89
N GLN A 121 7.69 10.96 8.58
CA GLN A 121 6.60 11.62 7.86
C GLN A 121 5.51 10.66 7.38
N GLY A 122 5.61 9.37 7.73
CA GLY A 122 4.63 8.36 7.38
C GLY A 122 4.85 7.69 6.02
N TYR A 123 6.00 7.92 5.37
CA TYR A 123 6.36 7.15 4.18
C TYR A 123 6.70 5.69 4.57
N PRO A 124 6.30 4.70 3.75
CA PRO A 124 6.70 3.31 3.96
C PRO A 124 8.21 3.13 3.97
N LEU A 125 8.73 2.20 4.79
CA LEU A 125 10.18 1.92 4.89
C LEU A 125 10.81 1.52 3.56
N GLY A 126 10.05 0.90 2.66
CA GLY A 126 10.51 0.57 1.31
C GLY A 126 10.99 1.80 0.52
N VAL A 127 10.42 2.99 0.76
CA VAL A 127 10.84 4.25 0.11
C VAL A 127 12.26 4.63 0.52
N TYR A 128 12.54 4.62 1.83
CA TYR A 128 13.88 4.85 2.35
C TYR A 128 14.87 3.87 1.72
N TYR A 129 14.53 2.58 1.75
CA TYR A 129 15.38 1.53 1.18
C TYR A 129 15.69 1.80 -0.29
N ALA A 130 14.68 2.08 -1.11
CA ALA A 130 14.84 2.33 -2.55
C ALA A 130 15.81 3.48 -2.85
N LEU A 131 15.68 4.61 -2.16
CA LEU A 131 16.55 5.77 -2.39
C LEU A 131 18.01 5.48 -2.01
N THR A 132 18.29 4.59 -1.05
CA THR A 132 19.67 4.14 -0.75
C THR A 132 20.27 3.23 -1.82
N LYS A 133 19.49 2.74 -2.80
CA LYS A 133 19.96 1.83 -3.85
C LYS A 133 20.33 2.50 -5.16
N ILE A 134 20.07 3.81 -5.29
CA ILE A 134 20.29 4.55 -6.52
C ILE A 134 21.27 5.71 -6.33
N THR A 135 22.04 5.99 -7.38
CA THR A 135 22.93 7.15 -7.44
C THR A 135 22.22 8.33 -8.07
N ASN A 136 22.82 9.53 -8.00
CA ASN A 136 22.25 10.71 -8.62
C ASN A 136 21.95 10.48 -10.12
N GLY A 137 20.76 10.88 -10.58
CA GLY A 137 20.24 10.62 -11.93
C GLY A 137 19.63 9.23 -12.13
N GLY A 138 19.86 8.29 -11.20
CA GLY A 138 19.32 6.95 -11.25
C GLY A 138 17.82 6.89 -10.95
N SER A 139 17.22 5.78 -11.35
CA SER A 139 15.82 5.47 -11.07
C SER A 139 15.72 4.07 -10.46
N ILE A 140 14.66 3.85 -9.67
CA ILE A 140 14.32 2.54 -9.15
C ILE A 140 12.79 2.42 -9.11
N SER A 141 12.31 1.21 -9.36
CA SER A 141 10.92 0.86 -9.13
C SER A 141 10.84 -0.14 -7.99
N ILE A 142 9.91 0.05 -7.07
CA ILE A 142 9.61 -0.90 -6.00
C ILE A 142 8.11 -1.19 -5.94
N ILE A 143 7.74 -2.37 -5.49
CA ILE A 143 6.34 -2.72 -5.21
C ILE A 143 6.22 -3.00 -3.71
N ILE A 144 5.42 -2.19 -3.01
CA ILE A 144 5.23 -2.30 -1.56
C ILE A 144 3.90 -3.02 -1.28
N PRO A 145 3.94 -4.17 -0.57
CA PRO A 145 2.75 -4.83 0.00
C PRO A 145 1.86 -3.86 0.78
N SER A 146 0.54 -4.04 0.71
CA SER A 146 -0.37 -3.18 1.48
C SER A 146 -0.11 -3.29 2.98
N SER A 147 0.17 -4.49 3.48
CA SER A 147 0.56 -4.77 4.87
C SER A 147 1.83 -4.08 5.35
N ASN A 148 2.69 -3.65 4.43
CA ASN A 148 3.93 -2.92 4.71
C ASN A 148 3.86 -1.44 4.30
N ALA A 149 2.68 -0.97 3.89
CA ALA A 149 2.38 0.42 3.55
C ALA A 149 1.17 0.91 4.36
N TYR A 150 0.05 1.17 3.68
CA TYR A 150 -1.13 1.81 4.29
C TYR A 150 -2.19 0.81 4.78
N GLY A 151 -2.05 -0.48 4.48
CA GLY A 151 -2.98 -1.54 4.88
C GLY A 151 -4.43 -1.19 4.54
N CYS A 152 -5.31 -1.26 5.53
CA CYS A 152 -6.72 -0.92 5.38
C CYS A 152 -7.02 0.60 5.34
N ASN A 153 -6.01 1.47 5.52
CA ASN A 153 -6.23 2.91 5.47
C ASN A 153 -6.54 3.34 4.05
N THR A 154 -7.57 4.17 3.89
CA THR A 154 -8.02 4.68 2.59
C THR A 154 -7.72 6.17 2.47
N GLY A 155 -7.39 6.61 1.26
CA GLY A 155 -7.29 8.02 0.88
C GLY A 155 -8.18 8.33 -0.32
N THR A 156 -8.22 9.59 -0.76
CA THR A 156 -9.07 10.04 -1.88
C THR A 156 -8.92 9.17 -3.13
N ASN A 157 -7.70 8.73 -3.44
CA ASN A 157 -7.37 7.86 -4.58
C ASN A 157 -6.72 6.54 -4.16
N LEU A 158 -6.74 6.21 -2.87
CA LEU A 158 -6.09 5.02 -2.33
C LEU A 158 -7.14 4.07 -1.75
N PRO A 159 -7.51 3.00 -2.47
CA PRO A 159 -8.33 1.94 -1.93
C PRO A 159 -7.67 1.23 -0.75
N ALA A 160 -8.48 0.59 0.09
CA ALA A 160 -7.97 -0.24 1.18
C ALA A 160 -7.24 -1.47 0.64
N ASN A 161 -6.18 -1.87 1.32
CA ASN A 161 -5.36 -3.05 1.02
C ASN A 161 -4.72 -3.00 -0.38
N SER A 162 -4.34 -1.81 -0.84
CA SER A 162 -3.66 -1.62 -2.13
C SER A 162 -2.17 -1.91 -2.03
N GLN A 163 -1.67 -2.79 -2.92
CA GLN A 163 -0.25 -2.91 -3.21
C GLN A 163 0.16 -1.79 -4.16
N LEU A 164 1.29 -1.15 -3.89
CA LEU A 164 1.66 0.10 -4.54
C LEU A 164 2.98 -0.04 -5.29
N ILE A 165 2.98 0.40 -6.55
CA ILE A 165 4.18 0.53 -7.36
C ILE A 165 4.70 1.95 -7.18
N TYR A 166 5.88 2.09 -6.60
CA TYR A 166 6.58 3.36 -6.53
C TYR A 166 7.71 3.40 -7.54
N THR A 167 7.75 4.45 -8.35
CA THR A 167 8.90 4.78 -9.20
C THR A 167 9.57 6.01 -8.63
N PHE A 168 10.85 5.89 -8.29
CA PHE A 168 11.68 7.01 -7.84
C PHE A 168 12.70 7.38 -8.91
N GLN A 169 12.98 8.67 -9.02
CA GLN A 169 14.14 9.19 -9.72
C GLN A 169 14.91 10.14 -8.81
N LEU A 170 16.14 9.78 -8.46
CA LEU A 170 17.00 10.65 -7.66
C LEU A 170 17.52 11.79 -8.55
N LYS A 171 17.18 13.02 -8.19
CA LYS A 171 17.55 14.24 -8.90
C LYS A 171 18.80 14.90 -8.32
N GLY A 172 19.11 14.61 -7.06
CA GLY A 172 20.27 15.15 -6.38
C GLY A 172 20.34 14.70 -4.93
N MET A 173 21.53 14.84 -4.34
CA MET A 173 21.74 14.66 -2.90
C MET A 173 22.81 15.63 -2.42
N ALA A 174 22.67 16.12 -1.19
CA ALA A 174 23.69 16.90 -0.49
C ALA A 174 24.07 16.17 0.81
N SER A 175 25.37 16.00 1.06
CA SER A 175 25.86 15.55 2.36
C SER A 175 25.80 16.70 3.36
N SER A 176 25.37 16.44 4.60
CA SER A 176 25.55 17.39 5.69
C SER A 176 27.03 17.44 6.08
N SER A 177 27.81 18.28 5.40
CA SER A 177 29.15 18.65 5.84
C SER A 177 28.99 19.76 6.89
N PHE A 178 29.14 19.40 8.17
CA PHE A 178 29.36 20.38 9.23
C PHE A 178 30.86 20.61 9.40
#